data_AF-A0A953BS07-F1
#
_entry.id   AF-A0A953BS07-F1
#
_cell.length_a   1.000
_cell.length_b   1.000
_cell.length_c   1.000
_cell.angle_alpha   90.00
_cell.angle_beta   90.00
_cell.angle_gamma   90.00
#
_symmetry.space_group_name_H-M   'P 1'
#
loop_
_entity.id
_entity.type
_entity.pdbx_description
1 polymer ?
#
loop_
_entity_poly.entity_id
_entity_poly.type
_entity_poly.pdbx_seq_one_letter_code
_entity_poly.pdbx_strand_id
1 'polypeptide(L)' 'MTTEQLRQACKELNGKRDAVVYFSHAEKCIVTNAMLLPEEPDHLIKLTDGKHVYIIDSADVAWIKIG' A
#
# COMPACT_ATOMS: atom_id res chain seq x y z
N MET A 1 1.87 12.34 -0.14
CA MET A 1 2.85 11.70 0.77
C MET A 1 4.00 11.17 -0.09
N THR A 2 5.27 11.17 0.36
CA THR A 2 6.33 10.63 -0.52
C THR A 2 6.29 9.09 -0.56
N THR A 3 6.84 8.50 -1.61
CA THR A 3 6.95 7.03 -1.75
C THR A 3 7.65 6.40 -0.56
N GLU A 4 8.74 7.00 -0.08
CA GLU A 4 9.53 6.49 1.05
C GLU A 4 8.73 6.52 2.35
N GLN A 5 7.95 7.59 2.59
CA GLN A 5 7.08 7.72 3.76
C GLN A 5 5.98 6.65 3.75
N LEU A 6 5.32 6.46 2.60
CA LEU A 6 4.29 5.43 2.45
C LEU A 6 4.90 4.03 2.60
N ARG A 7 6.06 3.77 2.00
CA ARG A 7 6.78 2.50 2.11
C ARG A 7 7.12 2.20 3.57
N GLN A 8 7.62 3.20 4.30
CA GLN A 8 7.98 3.06 5.70
C GLN A 8 6.76 2.71 6.57
N ALA A 9 5.61 3.32 6.32
CA ALA A 9 4.36 2.98 7.02
C ALA A 9 3.90 1.54 6.68
N CYS A 10 4.00 1.14 5.41
CA CYS A 10 3.61 -0.20 4.96
C CYS A 10 4.55 -1.32 5.45
N LYS A 11 5.73 -1.03 6.02
CA LYS A 11 6.62 -2.09 6.57
C LYS A 11 6.00 -2.89 7.70
N GLU A 12 4.98 -2.34 8.37
CA GLU A 12 4.22 -3.06 9.41
C GLU A 12 3.26 -4.11 8.84
N LEU A 13 3.01 -4.10 7.52
CA LEU A 13 2.12 -5.03 6.84
C LEU A 13 2.84 -6.36 6.62
N ASN A 14 2.50 -7.33 7.47
CA ASN A 14 3.13 -8.66 7.54
C ASN A 14 2.15 -9.81 7.23
N GLY A 15 1.03 -9.53 6.56
CA GLY A 15 0.03 -10.52 6.20
C GLY A 15 -0.98 -10.84 7.30
N LYS A 16 -0.91 -10.14 8.45
CA LYS A 16 -1.89 -10.24 9.55
C LYS A 16 -2.76 -9.00 9.72
N ARG A 17 -2.46 -7.97 8.93
CA ARG A 17 -3.04 -6.63 9.04
C ARG A 17 -3.68 -6.24 7.74
N ASP A 18 -4.79 -5.53 7.81
CA ASP A 18 -5.44 -5.00 6.62
C ASP A 18 -4.88 -3.61 6.32
N ALA A 19 -4.78 -3.28 5.04
CA ALA A 19 -4.44 -1.94 4.57
C ALA A 19 -5.61 -1.35 3.80
N VAL A 20 -6.06 -0.16 4.19
CA VAL A 20 -7.05 0.60 3.43
C VAL A 20 -6.42 1.90 2.97
N VAL A 21 -6.28 2.02 1.66
CA VAL A 21 -5.64 3.17 1.01
C VAL A 21 -6.73 4.10 0.53
N TYR A 22 -6.65 5.37 0.95
CA TYR A 22 -7.55 6.42 0.51
C TYR A 22 -6.83 7.33 -0.46
N PHE A 23 -7.40 7.47 -1.65
CA PHE A 23 -6.83 8.29 -2.72
C PHE A 23 -7.47 9.68 -2.75
N SER A 24 -6.76 10.65 -3.29
CA SER A 24 -7.25 12.02 -3.47
C SER A 24 -8.37 12.10 -4.53
N HIS A 25 -8.30 11.25 -5.56
CA HIS A 25 -9.17 11.32 -6.74
C HIS A 25 -9.77 9.97 -7.17
N ALA A 26 -9.70 8.93 -6.33
CA ALA A 26 -10.21 7.60 -6.63
C ALA A 26 -10.89 6.95 -5.42
N GLU A 27 -11.63 5.85 -5.67
CA GLU A 27 -12.20 5.04 -4.60
C GLU A 27 -11.12 4.39 -3.74
N LYS A 28 -11.46 4.12 -2.48
CA LYS A 28 -10.52 3.44 -1.56
C LYS A 28 -10.16 2.04 -2.06
N CYS A 29 -8.90 1.66 -1.88
CA CYS A 29 -8.43 0.30 -2.11
C CYS A 29 -8.33 -0.42 -0.76
N ILE A 30 -8.91 -1.62 -0.67
CA ILE A 30 -8.83 -2.47 0.51
C ILE A 30 -7.97 -3.68 0.17
N VAL A 31 -6.87 -3.84 0.88
CA VAL A 31 -6.00 -5.01 0.79
C VAL A 31 -6.10 -5.77 2.11
N THR A 32 -6.80 -6.90 2.09
CA THR A 32 -6.93 -7.77 3.27
C THR A 32 -5.66 -8.59 3.47
N ASN A 33 -5.24 -8.84 4.72
CA ASN A 33 -4.00 -9.56 5.02
C ASN A 33 -2.81 -8.99 4.21
N ALA A 34 -2.69 -7.67 4.20
CA ALA A 34 -1.75 -6.96 3.37
C ALA A 34 -0.29 -7.29 3.74
N MET A 35 0.51 -7.48 2.71
CA MET A 35 1.96 -7.63 2.77
C MET A 35 2.60 -6.62 1.84
N LEU A 36 3.65 -5.95 2.32
CA LEU A 36 4.48 -5.09 1.48
C LEU A 36 5.43 -5.96 0.64
N LEU A 37 5.37 -5.80 -0.68
CA LEU A 37 6.34 -6.41 -1.58
C LEU A 37 7.66 -5.60 -1.59
N PRO A 38 8.79 -6.26 -1.88
CA PRO A 38 10.09 -5.60 -2.02
C PRO A 38 10.05 -4.45 -3.03
N GLU A 39 10.96 -3.49 -2.86
CA GLU A 39 11.13 -2.43 -3.86
C GLU A 39 11.66 -3.00 -5.17
N GLU A 40 11.04 -2.60 -6.27
CA GLU A 40 11.44 -2.92 -7.63
C GLU A 40 11.92 -1.64 -8.34
N PRO A 41 12.60 -1.75 -9.50
CA PRO A 41 13.18 -0.58 -10.20
C PRO A 41 12.17 0.48 -10.65
N ASP A 42 10.87 0.18 -10.63
CA ASP A 42 9.81 1.14 -10.93
C ASP A 42 9.53 2.11 -9.78
N HIS A 43 10.14 1.88 -8.60
CA HIS A 43 9.93 2.64 -7.38
C HIS A 43 8.47 2.72 -6.92
N LEU A 44 7.59 1.86 -7.43
CA LEU A 44 6.18 1.84 -7.04
C LEU A 44 5.98 1.08 -5.73
N ILE A 45 4.89 1.42 -5.01
CA ILE A 45 4.47 0.69 -3.83
C ILE A 45 3.61 -0.46 -4.29
N LYS A 46 3.99 -1.68 -3.91
CA LYS A 46 3.22 -2.88 -4.24
C LYS A 46 2.81 -3.59 -2.97
N LEU A 47 1.50 -3.80 -2.82
CA LEU A 47 0.91 -4.58 -1.74
C LEU A 47 0.34 -5.88 -2.32
N THR A 48 0.25 -6.92 -1.49
CA THR A 48 -0.41 -8.16 -1.87
C THR A 48 -1.26 -8.70 -0.72
N ASP A 49 -2.36 -9.34 -1.07
CA ASP A 49 -3.23 -10.12 -0.15
C ASP A 49 -2.94 -11.64 -0.25
N GLY A 50 -1.87 -12.02 -0.97
CA GLY A 50 -1.51 -13.40 -1.31
C GLY A 50 -2.20 -13.97 -2.55
N LYS A 51 -3.14 -13.24 -3.16
CA LYS A 51 -3.86 -13.63 -4.39
C LYS A 51 -3.70 -12.61 -5.51
N HIS A 52 -3.64 -11.33 -5.15
CA HIS A 52 -3.55 -10.19 -6.04
C HIS A 52 -2.34 -9.32 -5.69
N VAL A 53 -1.88 -8.55 -6.67
CA VAL A 53 -0.87 -7.51 -6.48
C VAL A 53 -1.53 -6.17 -6.76
N TYR A 54 -1.50 -5.29 -5.77
CA TYR A 54 -2.03 -3.94 -5.82
C TYR A 54 -0.86 -2.98 -5.99
N ILE A 55 -0.82 -2.29 -7.13
CA ILE A 55 0.20 -1.29 -7.43
C ILE A 55 -0.38 0.07 -7.08
N ILE A 56 0.32 0.81 -6.21
CA ILE A 56 -0.13 2.07 -5.64
C ILE A 56 0.85 3.17 -6.03
N ASP A 57 0.31 4.21 -6.66
CA ASP A 57 1.01 5.48 -6.84
C ASP A 57 0.91 6.31 -5.57
N SER A 58 2.06 6.62 -4.95
CA SER A 58 2.13 7.40 -3.71
C SER A 58 1.69 8.85 -3.88
N ALA A 59 1.77 9.40 -5.11
CA ALA A 59 1.38 10.76 -5.43
C ALA A 59 -0.12 10.99 -5.21
N ASP A 60 -0.94 9.98 -5.48
CA ASP A 60 -2.39 10.04 -5.36
C ASP A 60 -2.94 9.56 -4.02
N VAL A 61 -2.09 9.06 -3.12
CA VAL A 61 -2.52 8.62 -1.78
C VAL A 61 -2.70 9.82 -0.85
N ALA A 62 -3.93 10.02 -0.38
CA ALA A 62 -4.27 11.01 0.63
C ALA A 62 -3.83 10.53 2.03
N TRP A 63 -4.21 9.30 2.40
CA TRP A 63 -3.83 8.66 3.67
C TRP A 63 -4.06 7.15 3.63
N ILE A 64 -3.51 6.43 4.61
CA ILE A 64 -3.65 4.97 4.73
C ILE A 64 -4.09 4.60 6.15
N LYS A 65 -5.02 3.64 6.27
CA LYS A 65 -5.37 2.96 7.51
C LYS A 65 -4.69 1.59 7.53
N ILE A 66 -3.98 1.29 8.62
CA ILE A 66 -3.42 -0.04 8.89
C ILE A 66 -4.16 -0.60 10.12
N GLY A 67 -4.74 -1.80 10.00
CA GLY A 67 -5.54 -2.46 11.04
C GLY A 67 -4.89 -3.71 11.60
#